data_AF-A0A435CPI2-F1
#
_entry.id   AF-A0A435CPI2-F1
#
_cell.length_a   1.000
_cell.length_b   1.000
_cell.length_c   1.000
_cell.angle_alpha   90.00
_cell.angle_beta   90.00
_cell.angle_gamma   90.00
#
_symmetry.space_group_name_H-M   'P 1'
#
loop_
_entity.id
_entity.type
_entity.pdbx_description
1 polymer ?
#
loop_
_entity_poly.entity_id
_entity_poly.type
_entity_poly.pdbx_seq_one_letter_code
_entity_poly.pdbx_strand_id
1 'polypeptide(L)'
;MSLRFLFALLVATGFAVQAAHSQTLSLKPFKDDLFAYPAALSTGDNGAYTVLDYHEMRDINQRDEVPEKRVRAQYTDPGVRKVQRDLMLKTDAGDVRHVAVGRTEGASIIVLYLHG
;
A
#
# COMPACT_ATOMS: atom_id res chain seq x y z
N MET A 1 -46.95 23.69 -15.75
CA MET A 1 -46.06 22.55 -15.45
C MET A 1 -46.70 21.75 -14.33
N SER A 2 -47.07 20.49 -14.55
CA SER A 2 -47.86 19.73 -13.55
C SER A 2 -47.00 19.37 -12.34
N LEU A 3 -47.60 19.31 -11.15
CA LEU A 3 -46.91 18.97 -9.90
C LEU A 3 -46.19 17.60 -9.97
N ARG A 4 -46.68 16.70 -10.83
CA ARG A 4 -46.07 15.40 -11.15
C ARG A 4 -44.75 15.52 -11.93
N PHE A 5 -44.63 16.50 -12.82
CA PHE A 5 -43.39 16.77 -13.57
C PHE A 5 -42.29 17.34 -12.69
N LEU A 6 -42.65 18.23 -11.75
CA LEU A 6 -41.72 18.78 -10.75
C LEU A 6 -41.22 17.68 -9.79
N PHE A 7 -42.09 16.76 -9.37
CA PHE A 7 -41.70 15.65 -8.50
C PHE A 7 -40.77 14.65 -9.21
N ALA A 8 -41.04 14.34 -10.49
CA ALA A 8 -40.18 13.48 -11.28
C ALA A 8 -38.78 14.07 -11.52
N LEU A 9 -38.70 15.40 -11.75
CA LEU A 9 -37.43 16.12 -11.90
C LEU A 9 -36.63 16.15 -10.59
N LEU A 10 -37.31 16.29 -9.44
CA LEU A 10 -36.68 16.30 -8.11
C LEU A 10 -36.13 14.92 -7.71
N VAL A 11 -36.82 13.84 -8.07
CA VAL A 11 -36.34 12.47 -7.85
C VAL A 11 -35.16 12.15 -8.77
N ALA A 12 -35.21 12.55 -10.05
CA ALA A 12 -34.12 12.33 -11.00
C ALA A 12 -32.84 13.10 -10.64
N THR A 13 -32.97 14.31 -10.07
CA THR A 13 -31.82 15.08 -9.57
C THR A 13 -31.27 14.53 -8.25
N GLY A 14 -32.11 13.96 -7.38
CA GLY A 14 -31.68 13.28 -6.14
C GLY A 14 -30.81 12.04 -6.38
N PHE A 15 -31.09 11.26 -7.42
CA PHE A 15 -30.27 10.09 -7.79
C PHE A 15 -28.94 10.44 -8.45
N ALA A 16 -28.84 11.58 -9.15
CA ALA A 16 -27.62 12.00 -9.83
C ALA A 16 -26.53 12.54 -8.87
N VAL A 17 -26.89 12.90 -7.63
CA VAL A 17 -25.96 13.50 -6.63
C VAL A 17 -25.33 12.44 -5.72
N GLN A 18 -25.73 11.17 -5.82
CA GLN A 18 -25.01 10.06 -5.20
C GLN A 18 -23.82 9.64 -6.07
N ALA A 19 -22.94 10.59 -6.36
CA ALA A 19 -21.55 10.26 -6.60
C ALA A 19 -21.01 9.69 -5.28
N ALA A 20 -21.08 8.37 -5.15
CA ALA A 20 -20.44 7.63 -4.08
C ALA A 20 -18.98 8.08 -4.07
N HIS A 21 -18.61 8.90 -3.07
CA HIS A 21 -17.23 9.20 -2.80
C HIS A 21 -16.62 7.88 -2.36
N SER A 22 -16.01 7.16 -3.29
CA SER A 22 -15.14 6.05 -2.95
C SER A 22 -14.03 6.65 -2.09
N GLN A 23 -14.16 6.52 -0.78
CA GLN A 23 -13.06 6.74 0.13
C GLN A 23 -12.09 5.62 -0.16
N THR A 24 -11.17 5.85 -1.10
CA THR A 24 -10.07 4.94 -1.35
C THR A 24 -9.34 4.78 -0.02
N LEU A 25 -9.47 3.59 0.55
CA LEU A 25 -8.80 3.24 1.77
C LEU A 25 -7.31 3.17 1.45
N SER A 26 -6.60 4.23 1.81
CA SER A 26 -5.18 4.40 1.51
C SER A 26 -4.35 4.18 2.77
N LEU A 27 -3.23 3.48 2.61
CA LEU A 27 -2.26 3.36 3.68
C LEU A 27 -1.59 4.71 3.91
N LYS A 28 -1.29 5.03 5.17
CA LYS A 28 -0.51 6.23 5.49
C LYS A 28 0.92 6.07 4.92
N PRO A 29 1.51 7.14 4.37
CA PRO A 29 2.93 7.18 4.05
C PRO A 29 3.79 6.69 5.22
N PHE A 30 4.83 5.93 4.92
CA PHE A 30 5.81 5.47 5.90
C PHE A 30 7.21 5.45 5.30
N LYS A 31 8.00 6.46 5.66
CA LYS A 31 9.37 6.68 5.16
C LYS A 31 9.47 6.89 3.65
N ASP A 32 8.38 7.32 3.01
CA ASP A 32 8.29 7.54 1.56
C ASP A 32 9.44 8.41 1.04
N ASP A 33 9.84 9.46 1.76
CA ASP A 33 10.97 10.33 1.38
C ASP A 33 12.31 9.58 1.28
N LEU A 34 12.54 8.55 2.10
CA LEU A 34 13.76 7.73 2.08
C LEU A 34 13.78 6.73 0.92
N PHE A 35 12.61 6.39 0.38
CA PHE A 35 12.42 5.37 -0.66
C PHE A 35 11.78 5.93 -1.94
N ALA A 36 11.70 7.26 -2.06
CA ALA A 36 11.14 7.92 -3.21
C ALA A 36 11.89 7.49 -4.47
N TYR A 37 11.13 7.17 -5.52
CA TYR A 37 11.72 6.84 -6.80
C TYR A 37 12.51 8.03 -7.35
N PRO A 38 13.65 7.78 -8.01
CA PRO A 38 14.35 8.83 -8.73
C PRO A 38 13.54 9.28 -9.95
N ALA A 39 14.09 10.27 -10.66
CA ALA A 39 13.49 10.75 -11.90
C ALA A 39 13.25 9.59 -12.88
N ALA A 40 12.07 9.59 -13.51
CA ALA A 40 11.79 8.72 -14.63
C ALA A 40 12.60 9.21 -15.85
N LEU A 41 13.36 8.30 -16.46
CA LEU A 41 14.08 8.54 -17.71
C LEU A 41 13.15 8.39 -18.91
N SER A 42 12.22 7.44 -18.84
CA SER A 42 11.17 7.23 -19.85
C SER A 42 9.99 6.45 -19.27
N THR A 43 8.84 6.59 -19.92
CA THR A 43 7.64 5.80 -19.65
C THR A 43 7.10 5.33 -20.99
N GLY A 44 6.79 4.05 -21.12
CA GLY A 44 6.28 3.45 -22.36
C GLY A 44 4.95 2.74 -22.15
N ASP A 45 4.36 2.28 -23.26
CA ASP A 45 3.15 1.47 -23.29
C ASP A 45 2.01 2.05 -22.44
N ASN A 46 1.72 3.34 -22.62
CA ASN A 46 0.70 4.09 -21.86
C ASN A 46 0.87 3.99 -20.33
N GLY A 47 2.10 3.88 -19.84
CA GLY A 47 2.41 3.75 -18.42
C GLY A 47 2.58 2.32 -17.93
N ALA A 48 2.53 1.31 -18.80
CA ALA A 48 2.73 -0.08 -18.38
C ALA A 48 4.17 -0.36 -17.91
N TYR A 49 5.14 0.45 -18.35
CA TYR A 49 6.49 0.42 -17.77
C TYR A 49 7.10 1.82 -17.67
N THR A 50 8.01 1.97 -16.70
CA THR A 50 8.80 3.18 -16.48
C THR A 50 10.24 2.79 -16.24
N VAL A 51 11.17 3.49 -16.90
CA VAL A 51 12.61 3.38 -16.67
C VAL A 51 13.00 4.48 -15.69
N LEU A 52 13.67 4.11 -14.62
CA LEU A 52 14.06 5.00 -13.53
C LEU A 52 15.57 5.27 -13.55
N ASP A 53 15.97 6.48 -13.15
CA ASP A 53 17.38 6.86 -13.00
C ASP A 53 18.00 6.24 -11.74
N TYR A 54 18.31 4.95 -11.81
CA TYR A 54 18.93 4.19 -10.72
C TYR A 54 20.38 4.62 -10.50
N HIS A 55 20.72 4.92 -9.24
CA HIS A 55 22.07 5.29 -8.83
C HIS A 55 22.48 4.42 -7.66
N GLU A 56 23.34 3.44 -7.90
CA GLU A 56 23.78 2.46 -6.89
C GLU A 56 24.28 3.13 -5.61
N MET A 57 25.06 4.22 -5.74
CA MET A 57 25.55 4.95 -4.57
C MET A 57 24.42 5.50 -3.70
N ARG A 58 23.34 6.04 -4.28
CA ARG A 58 22.20 6.59 -3.54
C ARG A 58 21.27 5.48 -3.03
N ASP A 59 20.96 4.52 -3.91
CA ASP A 59 19.89 3.55 -3.71
C ASP A 59 20.32 2.34 -2.89
N ILE A 60 21.63 2.06 -2.83
CA ILE A 60 22.19 0.93 -2.08
C ILE A 60 23.28 1.44 -1.14
N ASN A 61 24.43 1.89 -1.66
CA ASN A 61 25.65 2.00 -0.86
C ASN A 61 25.57 3.06 0.25
N GLN A 62 24.91 4.20 0.02
CA GLN A 62 24.75 5.26 1.03
C GLN A 62 23.73 4.93 2.12
N ARG A 63 22.93 3.86 1.95
CA ARG A 63 22.01 3.38 2.99
C ARG A 63 22.73 2.64 4.10
N ASP A 64 23.91 2.12 3.78
CA ASP A 64 24.73 1.39 4.73
C ASP A 64 25.40 2.32 5.75
N GLU A 65 25.46 1.81 6.96
CA GLU A 65 26.37 2.25 8.01
C GLU A 65 27.67 1.46 7.96
N VAL A 66 27.57 0.15 7.72
CA VAL A 66 28.71 -0.73 7.41
C VAL A 66 28.43 -1.38 6.06
N PRO A 67 29.30 -1.19 5.05
CA PRO A 67 29.08 -1.69 3.70
C PRO A 67 28.64 -3.16 3.70
N GLU A 68 27.49 -3.43 3.08
CA GLU A 68 26.87 -4.75 2.88
C GLU A 68 26.56 -5.53 4.17
N LYS A 69 26.69 -4.92 5.35
CA LYS A 69 26.53 -5.61 6.65
C LYS A 69 25.52 -4.96 7.57
N ARG A 70 25.44 -3.63 7.59
CA ARG A 70 24.55 -2.90 8.50
C ARG A 70 23.99 -1.67 7.81
N VAL A 71 22.68 -1.57 7.77
CA VAL A 71 21.95 -0.41 7.30
C VAL A 71 21.82 0.65 8.40
N ARG A 72 21.81 1.93 8.04
CA ARG A 72 21.54 3.02 8.99
C ARG A 72 20.14 2.87 9.59
N ALA A 73 20.01 3.20 10.88
CA ALA A 73 18.77 3.01 11.64
C ALA A 73 17.53 3.66 11.01
N GLN A 74 17.66 4.82 10.35
CA GLN A 74 16.52 5.49 9.70
C GLN A 74 15.82 4.64 8.63
N TYR A 75 16.52 3.67 8.02
CA TYR A 75 15.93 2.78 7.01
C TYR A 75 15.27 1.53 7.61
N THR A 76 15.32 1.32 8.93
CA THR A 76 14.66 0.19 9.60
C THR A 76 13.75 0.66 10.74
N ASP A 77 12.75 -0.13 11.10
CA ASP A 77 11.91 0.13 12.27
C ASP A 77 11.65 -1.19 13.01
N PRO A 78 12.48 -1.54 14.02
CA PRO A 78 12.31 -2.77 14.78
C PRO A 78 11.11 -2.72 15.74
N GLY A 79 10.46 -1.56 15.91
CA GLY A 79 9.37 -1.37 16.86
C GLY A 79 8.15 -2.26 16.59
N VAL A 80 7.97 -2.73 15.35
CA VAL A 80 6.88 -3.65 14.96
C VAL A 80 7.00 -5.04 15.61
N ARG A 81 8.21 -5.45 16.03
CA ARG A 81 8.44 -6.76 16.66
C ARG A 81 7.62 -6.96 17.94
N LYS A 82 7.27 -5.88 18.65
CA LYS A 82 6.46 -5.94 19.87
C LYS A 82 5.02 -6.40 19.64
N VAL A 83 4.52 -6.30 18.42
CA VAL A 83 3.17 -6.71 18.01
C VAL A 83 3.19 -7.85 16.98
N GLN A 84 4.34 -8.50 16.81
CA GLN A 84 4.50 -9.65 15.94
C GLN A 84 4.06 -10.95 16.64
N ARG A 85 3.48 -11.88 15.89
CA ARG A 85 3.14 -13.24 16.31
C ARG A 85 3.57 -14.24 15.24
N ASP A 86 4.21 -15.32 15.67
CA ASP A 86 4.49 -16.46 14.81
C ASP A 86 3.33 -17.44 14.91
N LEU A 87 2.75 -17.78 13.75
CA LEU A 87 1.51 -18.54 13.65
C LEU A 87 1.69 -19.74 12.71
N MET A 88 0.75 -20.69 12.81
CA MET A 88 0.69 -21.86 11.96
C MET A 88 -0.76 -22.10 11.56
N LEU A 89 -1.01 -22.06 10.25
CA LEU A 89 -2.30 -22.36 9.66
C LEU A 89 -2.35 -23.84 9.30
N LYS A 90 -3.34 -24.56 9.84
CA LYS A 90 -3.61 -25.96 9.49
C LYS A 90 -4.44 -26.00 8.20
N THR A 91 -3.98 -26.74 7.20
CA THR A 91 -4.72 -26.96 5.95
C THR A 91 -4.68 -28.44 5.57
N ASP A 92 -5.59 -28.88 4.71
CA ASP A 92 -5.59 -30.26 4.20
C ASP A 92 -4.33 -30.59 3.38
N ALA A 93 -3.68 -29.57 2.81
CA ALA A 93 -2.43 -29.71 2.06
C ALA A 93 -1.18 -29.68 2.97
N GLY A 94 -1.35 -29.43 4.28
CA GLY A 94 -0.26 -29.34 5.25
C GLY A 94 -0.28 -28.07 6.09
N ASP A 95 0.71 -27.96 6.97
CA ASP A 95 0.88 -26.83 7.88
C ASP A 95 1.60 -25.67 7.20
N VAL A 96 1.04 -24.46 7.26
CA VAL A 96 1.64 -23.25 6.73
C VAL A 96 2.04 -22.32 7.88
N ARG A 97 3.36 -22.20 8.11
CA ARG A 97 3.91 -21.23 9.07
C ARG A 97 3.87 -19.84 8.45
N HIS A 98 3.43 -18.86 9.23
CA HIS A 98 3.40 -17.47 8.81
C HIS A 98 3.61 -16.53 10.00
N VAL A 99 3.90 -15.27 9.70
CA VAL A 99 4.04 -14.21 10.68
C VAL A 99 2.91 -13.22 10.51
N ALA A 100 2.27 -12.85 11.61
CA ALA A 100 1.29 -11.77 11.65
C ALA A 100 1.84 -10.59 12.46
N VAL A 101 1.59 -9.37 11.99
CA VAL A 101 2.01 -8.14 12.66
C VAL A 101 0.80 -7.23 12.84
N GLY A 102 0.53 -6.79 14.06
CA GLY A 102 -0.57 -5.88 14.36
C GLY A 102 -1.92 -6.60 14.55
N ARG A 103 -3.01 -5.92 14.16
CA ARG A 103 -4.39 -6.41 14.34
C ARG A 103 -4.80 -7.29 13.16
N THR A 104 -5.18 -8.54 13.43
CA THR A 104 -5.61 -9.52 12.43
C THR A 104 -7.13 -9.66 12.30
N GLU A 105 -7.90 -9.13 13.27
CA GLU A 105 -9.37 -9.20 13.29
C GLU A 105 -9.99 -7.79 13.37
N GLY A 106 -11.03 -7.55 12.58
CA GLY A 106 -11.68 -6.22 12.50
C GLY A 106 -10.77 -5.12 11.96
N ALA A 107 -9.70 -5.48 11.23
CA ALA A 107 -8.83 -4.53 10.56
C ALA A 107 -9.52 -3.97 9.31
N SER A 108 -9.32 -2.67 9.03
CA SER A 108 -9.85 -2.05 7.81
C SER A 108 -9.10 -2.52 6.55
N ILE A 109 -7.80 -2.85 6.68
CA ILE A 109 -6.97 -3.45 5.64
C ILE A 109 -6.15 -4.59 6.26
N ILE A 110 -6.02 -5.68 5.51
CA ILE A 110 -5.00 -6.72 5.74
C ILE A 110 -4.12 -6.79 4.50
N VAL A 111 -2.80 -6.70 4.68
CA VAL A 111 -1.82 -6.89 3.60
C VAL A 111 -1.21 -8.28 3.75
N LEU A 112 -1.32 -9.09 2.69
CA LEU A 112 -0.69 -10.40 2.62
C LEU A 112 0.54 -10.32 1.73
N TYR A 113 1.70 -10.62 2.30
CA TYR A 113 2.94 -10.79 1.56
C TYR A 113 3.21 -12.28 1.36
N LEU A 114 3.17 -12.72 0.10
CA LEU A 114 3.54 -14.07 -0.30
C LEU A 114 4.91 -13.98 -0.97
N HIS A 115 5.93 -14.57 -0.36
CA HIS A 115 7.25 -14.66 -0.99
C HIS A 115 7.23 -15.78 -2.02
N GLY A 116 7.96 -15.60 -3.13
CA GLY A 116 8.25 -16.64 -4.11
C GLY A 116 9.51 -17.43 -3.78
#